data_AF-A0A421AX13-F1
#
_entry.id   AF-A0A421AX13-F1
#
_cell.length_a   1.000
_cell.length_b   1.000
_cell.length_c   1.000
_cell.angle_alpha   90.00
_cell.angle_beta   90.00
_cell.angle_gamma   90.00
#
_symmetry.space_group_name_H-M   'P 1'
#
loop_
_entity.id
_entity.type
_entity.pdbx_description
1 polymer ?
#
loop_
_entity_poly.entity_id
_entity_poly.type
_entity_poly.pdbx_seq_one_letter_code
_entity_poly.pdbx_strand_id
1 'polypeptide(L)'
;MRNPGGLVCGLFARWGWRPGPDAWSIPCLDQAGHRASITVAIARGGVVVTSSAPGPWLIHPLRVGRLRAALRDAALTVAAMDERPRAG
;
A
#
# COMPACT_ATOMS: atom_id res chain seq x y z
N MET A 1 8.10 8.89 7.58
CA MET A 1 6.93 9.77 7.84
C MET A 1 5.66 8.92 7.84
N ARG A 2 5.22 8.42 9.00
CA ARG A 2 3.88 7.86 9.18
C ARG A 2 2.90 9.04 9.15
N ASN A 3 1.94 9.03 8.25
CA ASN A 3 0.98 10.14 8.09
C ASN A 3 -0.43 9.63 8.48
N PRO A 4 -1.22 10.37 9.29
CA PRO A 4 -2.51 9.94 9.78
C PRO A 4 -3.60 10.27 8.76
N GLY A 5 -4.08 9.26 8.03
CA GLY A 5 -5.19 9.40 7.10
C GLY A 5 -6.50 8.88 7.70
N GLY A 6 -7.15 9.66 8.56
CA GLY A 6 -8.41 9.28 9.25
C GLY A 6 -9.65 9.13 8.35
N LEU A 7 -9.54 9.31 7.03
CA LEU A 7 -10.69 9.32 6.11
C LEU A 7 -10.77 8.12 5.16
N VAL A 8 -9.80 7.20 5.19
CA VAL A 8 -9.80 5.97 4.35
C VAL A 8 -10.57 4.80 4.99
N CYS A 9 -11.18 4.99 6.16
CA CYS A 9 -11.74 3.90 6.99
C CYS A 9 -13.05 3.29 6.44
N GLY A 10 -13.85 4.05 5.68
CA GLY A 10 -15.24 3.68 5.37
C GLY A 10 -15.42 2.54 4.37
N LEU A 11 -14.65 2.51 3.26
CA LEU A 11 -14.84 1.48 2.23
C LEU A 11 -14.10 0.16 2.52
N PHE A 12 -13.00 0.21 3.28
CA PHE A 12 -12.18 -0.97 3.60
C PHE A 12 -12.64 -1.74 4.83
N ALA A 13 -13.53 -1.16 5.65
CA ALA A 13 -14.17 -1.86 6.77
C ALA A 13 -14.98 -3.08 6.31
N ARG A 14 -15.57 -3.05 5.10
CA ARG A 14 -16.34 -4.17 4.54
C ARG A 14 -15.49 -5.42 4.27
N TRP A 15 -14.16 -5.29 4.18
CA TRP A 15 -13.22 -6.40 3.99
C TRP A 15 -12.37 -6.69 5.22
N GLY A 16 -12.64 -6.06 6.37
CA GLY A 16 -11.89 -6.31 7.60
C GLY A 16 -10.43 -5.82 7.55
N TRP A 17 -10.07 -5.00 6.56
CA TRP A 17 -8.71 -4.54 6.35
C TRP A 17 -8.45 -3.22 7.08
N ARG A 18 -7.64 -3.28 8.14
CA ARG A 18 -7.00 -2.10 8.75
C ARG A 18 -5.56 -2.02 8.23
N PRO A 19 -5.11 -0.91 7.63
CA PRO A 19 -3.71 -0.72 7.32
C PRO A 19 -2.92 -0.89 8.62
N GLY A 20 -2.14 -1.96 8.69
CA GLY A 20 -1.24 -2.17 9.81
C GLY A 20 -0.16 -1.07 9.85
N PRO A 21 0.68 -1.07 10.90
CA PRO A 21 1.87 -0.22 10.97
C PRO A 21 2.79 -0.25 9.74
N ASP A 22 2.64 -1.27 8.89
CA ASP A 22 3.49 -1.63 7.75
C ASP A 22 2.78 -1.45 6.40
N ALA A 23 2.03 -0.35 6.29
CA ALA A 23 1.32 0.02 5.07
C ALA A 23 1.61 1.47 4.65
N TRP A 24 1.74 1.69 3.35
CA TRP A 24 1.97 2.98 2.71
C TRP A 24 0.80 3.34 1.82
N SER A 25 0.29 4.58 1.92
CA SER A 25 -0.76 5.09 1.03
C SER A 25 -0.20 6.17 0.11
N ILE A 26 -0.39 5.99 -1.20
CA ILE A 26 0.05 6.88 -2.25
C ILE A 26 -1.19 7.46 -2.94
N PRO A 27 -1.44 8.78 -2.85
CA PRO A 27 -2.56 9.39 -3.54
C PRO A 27 -2.33 9.39 -5.05
N CYS A 28 -3.39 9.11 -5.80
CA CYS A 28 -3.46 9.08 -7.25
C CYS A 28 -4.80 9.62 -7.72
N LEU A 29 -5.01 9.65 -9.04
CA LEU A 29 -6.31 9.89 -9.65
C LEU A 29 -6.79 8.62 -10.34
N ASP A 30 -8.09 8.38 -10.35
CA ASP A 30 -8.69 7.37 -11.21
C ASP A 30 -8.75 7.86 -12.67
N GLN A 31 -9.28 7.00 -13.56
CA GLN A 31 -9.48 7.32 -14.98
C GLN A 31 -10.42 8.50 -15.25
N ALA A 32 -11.29 8.84 -14.29
CA ALA A 32 -12.21 9.97 -14.37
C ALA A 32 -11.63 11.25 -13.73
N GLY A 33 -10.41 11.20 -13.20
CA GLY A 33 -9.77 12.32 -12.52
C GLY A 33 -10.19 12.50 -11.06
N HIS A 34 -10.95 11.58 -10.48
CA HIS A 34 -11.30 11.62 -9.07
C HIS A 34 -10.13 11.18 -8.20
N ARG A 35 -10.08 11.68 -6.96
CA ARG A 35 -9.06 11.29 -6.00
C ARG A 35 -9.20 9.82 -5.63
N ALA A 36 -8.11 9.09 -5.77
CA ALA A 36 -7.96 7.72 -5.32
C ALA A 36 -6.66 7.57 -4.51
N SER A 37 -6.45 6.40 -3.92
CA SER A 37 -5.21 6.07 -3.23
C SER A 37 -4.82 4.62 -3.48
N ILE A 38 -3.56 4.40 -3.86
CA ILE A 38 -2.93 3.09 -3.90
C ILE A 38 -2.36 2.80 -2.52
N THR A 39 -2.64 1.62 -1.97
CA THR A 39 -2.06 1.16 -0.71
C THR A 39 -1.11 0.01 -1.00
N VAL A 40 0.12 0.13 -0.49
CA VAL A 40 1.10 -0.97 -0.46
C VAL A 40 1.16 -1.48 0.98
N ALA A 41 1.04 -2.78 1.18
CA ALA A 41 1.10 -3.39 2.50
C ALA A 41 1.91 -4.69 2.45
N ILE A 42 2.45 -5.08 3.61
CA ILE A 42 3.12 -6.37 3.78
C ILE A 42 2.11 -7.42 4.23
N ALA A 43 2.16 -8.59 3.60
CA ALA A 43 1.42 -9.79 4.01
C ALA A 43 2.41 -10.95 4.25
N ARG A 44 1.92 -12.04 4.86
CA ARG A 44 2.73 -13.25 4.99
C ARG A 44 3.11 -13.76 3.59
N GLY A 45 4.41 -13.77 3.30
CA GLY A 45 4.95 -14.27 2.03
C GLY A 45 4.86 -13.30 0.85
N GLY A 46 4.54 -12.02 1.05
CA GLY A 46 4.48 -11.10 -0.09
C GLY A 46 4.10 -9.66 0.20
N VAL A 47 4.11 -8.87 -0.87
CA VAL A 47 3.66 -7.48 -0.91
C VAL A 47 2.27 -7.45 -1.55
N VAL A 48 1.31 -6.80 -0.89
CA VAL A 48 -0.04 -6.60 -1.40
C VAL A 48 -0.20 -5.14 -1.85
N VAL A 49 -0.74 -4.95 -3.05
CA VAL A 49 -1.05 -3.63 -3.60
C VAL A 49 -2.55 -3.56 -3.86
N THR A 50 -3.21 -2.58 -3.25
CA THR A 50 -4.64 -2.32 -3.43
C THR A 50 -4.89 -0.88 -3.80
N SER A 51 -6.11 -0.55 -4.19
CA SER A 51 -6.53 0.83 -4.42
C SER A 51 -7.94 1.08 -3.91
N SER A 52 -8.22 2.34 -3.59
CA SER A 52 -9.57 2.80 -3.21
C SER A 52 -10.56 2.86 -4.38
N ALA A 53 -10.06 2.84 -5.62
CA ALA A 53 -10.88 2.88 -6.83
C ALA A 53 -10.37 1.88 -7.88
N PRO A 54 -11.25 1.19 -8.62
CA PRO A 54 -10.86 0.31 -9.71
C PRO A 54 -10.38 1.10 -10.94
N GLY A 55 -9.65 0.43 -11.82
CA GLY A 55 -9.22 0.99 -13.10
C GLY A 55 -7.78 1.50 -13.09
N PRO A 56 -7.31 2.04 -14.24
CA PRO A 56 -5.99 2.62 -14.33
C PRO A 56 -5.90 3.87 -13.44
N TRP A 57 -4.75 4.04 -12.80
CA TRP A 57 -4.48 5.20 -11.95
C TRP A 57 -3.48 6.13 -12.60
N LEU A 58 -3.80 7.42 -12.63
CA LEU A 58 -2.84 8.45 -12.98
C LEU A 58 -2.02 8.78 -11.73
N ILE A 59 -0.72 8.51 -11.82
CA ILE A 59 0.24 8.76 -10.75
C ILE A 59 1.21 9.83 -11.21
N HIS A 60 1.24 10.97 -10.51
CA HIS A 60 2.18 12.04 -10.80
C HIS A 60 3.63 11.57 -10.59
N PRO A 61 4.63 12.09 -11.32
CA PRO A 61 6.03 11.59 -11.26
C PRO A 61 6.62 11.50 -9.84
N LEU A 62 6.39 12.52 -9.00
CA LEU A 62 6.82 12.48 -7.60
C LEU A 62 6.15 11.35 -6.79
N ARG A 63 4.89 11.05 -7.10
CA ARG A 63 4.13 9.96 -6.48
C ARG A 63 4.56 8.59 -7.01
N VAL A 64 5.01 8.49 -8.26
CA VAL A 64 5.65 7.28 -8.80
C VAL A 64 6.92 6.95 -8.01
N GLY A 65 7.77 7.96 -7.75
CA GLY A 65 8.96 7.79 -6.91
C GLY A 65 8.63 7.29 -5.50
N ARG A 66 7.55 7.81 -4.89
CA ARG A 66 7.07 7.35 -3.57
C ARG A 66 6.51 5.93 -3.61
N LEU A 67 5.78 5.56 -4.66
CA LEU A 67 5.29 4.20 -4.86
C LEU A 67 6.45 3.22 -5.00
N ARG A 68 7.47 3.57 -5.79
CA ARG A 68 8.69 2.77 -5.95
C ARG A 68 9.41 2.55 -4.61
N ALA A 69 9.54 3.60 -3.81
CA ALA A 69 10.16 3.51 -2.48
C ALA A 69 9.35 2.58 -1.56
N ALA A 70 8.03 2.75 -1.49
CA ALA A 70 7.16 1.89 -0.69
C ALA A 70 7.23 0.42 -1.11
N LEU A 71 7.21 0.12 -2.42
CA LEU A 71 7.34 -1.23 -2.94
C LEU A 71 8.70 -1.85 -2.58
N ARG A 72 9.78 -1.07 -2.69
CA ARG A 72 11.13 -1.51 -2.29
C ARG A 72 11.18 -1.84 -0.81
N ASP A 73 10.69 -0.94 0.05
CA ASP A 73 10.73 -1.11 1.51
C ASP A 73 9.90 -2.33 1.93
N ALA A 74 8.73 -2.53 1.31
CA ALA A 74 7.90 -3.69 1.53
C ALA A 74 8.59 -5.00 1.11
N ALA A 75 9.20 -5.03 -0.08
CA ALA A 75 9.89 -6.22 -0.60
C ALA A 75 11.09 -6.61 0.26
N LEU A 76 11.90 -5.65 0.71
CA LEU A 76 13.03 -5.90 1.61
C LEU A 76 12.56 -6.44 2.96
N THR A 77 11.46 -5.91 3.50
CA THR A 77 10.89 -6.37 4.76
C THR A 77 10.38 -7.81 4.64
N VAL A 78 9.67 -8.14 3.55
CA VAL A 78 9.20 -9.51 3.28
C VAL A 78 10.37 -10.48 3.16
N ALA A 79 11.43 -10.10 2.44
CA ALA A 79 12.62 -10.93 2.30
C ALA A 79 13.27 -11.21 3.67
N ALA A 80 13.47 -10.18 4.50
CA ALA A 80 14.01 -10.35 5.84
C ALA A 80 13.12 -11.20 6.76
N MET A 81 11.80 -11.18 6.56
CA MET A 81 10.85 -12.03 7.29
C MET A 81 10.92 -13.50 6.85
N ASP A 82 11.23 -13.78 5.59
CA ASP A 82 11.37 -15.15 5.05
C ASP A 82 12.75 -15.77 5.40
N GLU A 83 13.79 -14.93 5.50
CA GLU A 83 15.13 -15.34 5.94
C GLU A 83 15.20 -15.69 7.43
N ARG A 84 14.21 -15.29 8.24
CA ARG A 84 14.16 -15.72 9.64
C ARG A 84 14.00 -17.24 9.67
N PRO A 85 14.94 -18.00 10.29
CA PRO A 85 14.93 -19.45 10.19
C PRO A 85 13.55 -19.97 10.59
N ARG A 86 12.97 -20.84 9.76
CA ARG A 86 11.91 -21.74 10.20
C ARG A 86 12.54 -22.67 11.25
N ALA A 87 12.76 -22.16 12.45
CA ALA A 87 13.09 -22.97 13.61
C ALA A 87 11.87 -23.85 13.83
N GLY A 88 12.01 -25.11 13.40
CA GLY A 88 11.12 -26.20 13.76
C GLY A 88 11.28 -26.56 15.23
#